data_AF-A0A6C0DBM2-F1
#
_entry.id   AF-A0A6C0DBM2-F1
#
_cell.length_a   1.000
_cell.length_b   1.000
_cell.length_c   1.000
_cell.angle_alpha   90.00
_cell.angle_beta   90.00
_cell.angle_gamma   90.00
#
_symmetry.space_group_name_H-M   'P 1'
#
loop_
_entity.id
_entity.type
_entity.pdbx_description
1 polymer ?
#
loop_
_entity_poly.entity_id
_entity_poly.type
_entity_poly.pdbx_seq_one_letter_code
_entity_poly.pdbx_strand_id
1 'polypeptide(L)'
;MVKRKNKTRKLSKRVLQMWNDPEIVWGKNPELEHFWGDLASGKKVVLIYKDKTHKYVNLPNRTTKKYKTILNEFEEDTNIIAILSSNPSQDAYEQYLYPKAKSKSVEYVIQHYNTYFKPILPGNKLRVPL
;
A
#
# COMPACT_ATOMS: atom_id res chain seq x y z
N MET A 1 -30.44 23.49 5.81
CA MET A 1 -29.37 22.54 6.19
C MET A 1 -29.38 21.35 5.25
N VAL A 2 -28.38 21.19 4.37
CA VAL A 2 -28.27 20.01 3.49
C VAL A 2 -27.70 18.85 4.31
N LYS A 3 -28.53 17.86 4.64
CA LYS A 3 -28.07 16.59 5.26
C LYS A 3 -27.16 15.87 4.26
N ARG A 4 -25.84 15.91 4.49
CA ARG A 4 -24.89 15.02 3.80
C ARG A 4 -25.30 13.58 4.10
N LYS A 5 -25.90 12.88 3.14
CA LYS A 5 -26.11 11.44 3.22
C LYS A 5 -24.74 10.77 3.25
N ASN A 6 -24.34 10.25 4.40
CA ASN A 6 -23.19 9.36 4.50
C ASN A 6 -23.46 8.18 3.56
N LYS A 7 -22.78 8.14 2.41
CA LYS A 7 -22.73 6.94 1.57
C LYS A 7 -21.98 5.89 2.36
N THR A 8 -22.70 5.02 3.06
CA THR A 8 -22.12 3.81 3.62
C THR A 8 -21.52 3.04 2.45
N ARG A 9 -20.19 2.98 2.36
CA ARG A 9 -19.51 2.14 1.35
C ARG A 9 -19.96 0.70 1.62
N LYS A 10 -20.65 0.10 0.66
CA LYS A 10 -20.99 -1.33 0.72
C LYS A 10 -19.66 -2.08 0.73
N LEU A 11 -19.37 -2.75 1.84
CA LEU A 11 -18.24 -3.67 1.95
C LEU A 11 -18.43 -4.80 0.93
N SER A 12 -17.31 -5.24 0.35
CA SER A 12 -17.34 -6.32 -0.64
C SER A 12 -17.87 -7.62 0.03
N LYS A 13 -18.52 -8.50 -0.74
CA LYS A 13 -18.91 -9.84 -0.25
C LYS A 13 -17.71 -10.61 0.32
N ARG A 14 -16.51 -10.30 -0.18
CA ARG A 14 -15.25 -10.90 0.27
C ARG A 14 -14.78 -10.36 1.61
N VAL A 15 -14.84 -9.03 1.84
CA VAL A 15 -14.57 -8.43 3.16
C VAL A 15 -15.46 -9.07 4.22
N LEU A 16 -16.74 -9.28 3.89
CA LEU A 16 -17.70 -9.92 4.78
C LEU A 16 -17.40 -11.41 5.01
N GLN A 17 -17.01 -12.15 3.96
CA GLN A 17 -16.62 -13.57 4.08
C GLN A 17 -15.32 -13.74 4.88
N MET A 18 -14.41 -12.79 4.77
CA MET A 18 -13.13 -12.82 5.46
C MET A 18 -13.23 -12.50 6.95
N TRP A 19 -14.17 -11.64 7.34
CA TRP A 19 -14.48 -11.45 8.76
C TRP A 19 -15.01 -12.73 9.42
N ASN A 20 -15.64 -13.60 8.63
CA ASN A 20 -16.09 -14.91 9.09
C ASN A 20 -14.99 -15.97 9.01
N ASP A 21 -14.13 -15.92 7.98
CA ASP A 21 -13.02 -16.84 7.81
C ASP A 21 -11.82 -16.17 7.09
N PRO A 22 -10.80 -15.74 7.86
CA PRO A 22 -9.63 -15.09 7.33
C PRO A 22 -8.68 -16.04 6.59
N GLU A 23 -8.87 -17.36 6.60
CA GLU A 23 -8.02 -18.26 5.79
C GLU A 23 -8.61 -18.47 4.39
N ILE A 24 -9.94 -18.43 4.25
CA ILE A 24 -10.64 -18.67 2.96
C ILE A 24 -10.42 -17.55 1.93
N VAL A 25 -10.24 -16.30 2.38
CA VAL A 25 -10.14 -15.15 1.46
C VAL A 25 -8.70 -14.87 1.00
N TRP A 26 -7.72 -15.35 1.77
CA TRP A 26 -6.28 -15.12 1.63
C TRP A 26 -5.56 -16.13 0.70
N GLY A 27 -6.32 -16.89 -0.08
CA GLY A 27 -5.82 -18.13 -0.70
C GLY A 27 -5.37 -18.07 -2.17
N LYS A 28 -5.30 -16.91 -2.84
CA LYS A 28 -4.91 -16.90 -4.28
C LYS A 28 -3.50 -16.40 -4.56
N ASN A 29 -2.93 -15.56 -3.70
CA ASN A 29 -1.56 -15.08 -3.83
C ASN A 29 -1.01 -14.64 -2.46
N PRO A 30 -0.58 -15.59 -1.61
CA PRO A 30 -0.18 -15.31 -0.23
C PRO A 30 1.01 -14.34 -0.17
N GLU A 31 1.95 -14.40 -1.12
CA GLU A 31 3.09 -13.48 -1.15
C GLU A 31 2.65 -12.02 -1.31
N LEU A 32 1.71 -11.75 -2.22
CA LEU A 32 1.18 -10.41 -2.45
C LEU A 32 0.42 -9.88 -1.24
N GLU A 33 -0.25 -10.77 -0.53
CA GLU A 33 -1.01 -10.44 0.68
C GLU A 33 -0.09 -10.13 1.86
N HIS A 34 0.97 -10.93 2.06
CA HIS A 34 2.02 -10.62 3.02
C HIS A 34 2.71 -9.29 2.69
N PHE A 35 3.07 -9.08 1.43
CA PHE A 35 3.62 -7.82 0.96
C PHE A 35 2.70 -6.64 1.28
N TRP A 36 1.41 -6.78 1.01
CA TRP A 36 0.44 -5.75 1.34
C TRP A 36 0.30 -5.52 2.84
N GLY A 37 0.20 -6.59 3.63
CA GLY A 37 0.10 -6.51 5.09
C GLY A 37 1.27 -5.75 5.69
N ASP A 38 2.48 -6.02 5.21
CA ASP A 38 3.70 -5.31 5.58
C ASP A 38 3.60 -3.80 5.29
N LEU A 39 3.16 -3.42 4.09
CA LEU A 39 2.98 -2.00 3.72
C LEU A 39 1.86 -1.33 4.52
N ALA A 40 0.74 -2.03 4.72
CA ALA A 40 -0.45 -1.54 5.40
C ALA A 40 -0.21 -1.35 6.91
N SER A 41 0.67 -2.17 7.49
CA SER A 41 1.11 -2.03 8.89
C SER A 41 1.71 -0.66 9.18
N GLY A 42 2.24 0.02 8.15
CA GLY A 42 2.97 1.27 8.29
C GLY A 42 4.35 1.13 8.93
N LYS A 43 4.78 -0.10 9.23
CA LYS A 43 6.10 -0.44 9.76
C LYS A 43 7.10 -0.79 8.66
N LYS A 44 6.64 -0.89 7.40
CA LYS A 44 7.49 -1.20 6.25
C LYS A 44 7.12 -0.31 5.07
N VAL A 45 8.12 0.12 4.33
CA VAL A 45 7.97 0.79 3.03
C VAL A 45 8.93 0.17 2.03
N VAL A 46 8.63 0.34 0.76
CA VAL A 46 9.55 -0.03 -0.33
C VAL A 46 10.04 1.24 -1.00
N LEU A 47 11.35 1.42 -1.02
CA LEU A 47 12.01 2.49 -1.74
C LEU A 47 12.33 2.00 -3.15
N ILE A 48 12.00 2.80 -4.15
CA ILE A 48 12.36 2.58 -5.55
C ILE A 48 13.43 3.61 -5.92
N TYR A 49 14.57 3.12 -6.40
CA TYR A 49 15.70 3.94 -6.80
C TYR A 49 15.67 4.25 -8.31
N LYS A 50 16.42 5.27 -8.72
CA LYS A 50 16.55 5.70 -10.13
C LYS A 50 17.05 4.58 -11.06
N ASP A 51 17.87 3.66 -10.56
CA ASP A 51 18.36 2.48 -11.27
C ASP A 51 17.31 1.35 -11.38
N LYS A 52 16.08 1.62 -10.93
CA LYS A 52 14.94 0.68 -10.88
C LYS A 52 15.12 -0.46 -9.89
N THR A 53 16.15 -0.42 -9.04
CA THR A 53 16.24 -1.33 -7.91
C THR A 53 15.28 -0.90 -6.80
N HIS A 54 14.98 -1.83 -5.90
CA HIS A 54 14.09 -1.56 -4.79
C HIS A 54 14.68 -2.09 -3.48
N LYS A 55 14.33 -1.44 -2.37
CA LYS A 55 14.75 -1.85 -1.03
C LYS A 55 13.59 -1.78 -0.05
N TYR A 56 13.44 -2.85 0.72
CA TYR A 56 12.52 -2.87 1.86
C TYR A 56 13.16 -2.16 3.04
N VAL A 57 12.44 -1.20 3.62
CA VAL A 57 12.88 -0.47 4.80
C VAL A 57 11.84 -0.59 5.89
N ASN A 58 12.29 -0.99 7.07
CA ASN A 58 11.47 -0.99 8.26
C ASN A 58 11.43 0.42 8.86
N LEU A 59 10.24 0.91 9.12
CA LEU A 59 9.99 2.20 9.75
C LEU A 59 9.66 2.01 11.24
N PRO A 60 10.08 2.97 12.08
CA PRO A 60 9.60 3.04 13.45
C PRO A 60 8.10 3.36 13.48
N ASN A 61 7.49 3.32 14.66
CA ASN A 61 6.05 3.57 14.81
C ASN A 61 5.66 4.94 14.22
N ARG A 62 4.58 4.95 13.42
CA ARG A 62 4.02 6.12 12.72
C ARG A 62 3.78 7.34 13.61
N THR A 63 3.54 7.13 14.90
CA THR A 63 3.30 8.21 15.88
C THR A 63 4.58 8.92 16.34
N THR A 64 5.76 8.38 16.03
CA THR A 64 7.04 8.92 16.52
C THR A 64 7.59 10.02 15.61
N LYS A 65 8.34 10.98 16.19
CA LYS A 65 9.10 11.98 15.42
C LYS A 65 10.09 11.31 14.45
N LYS A 66 10.71 10.19 14.87
CA LYS A 66 11.65 9.42 14.04
C LYS A 66 11.04 8.96 12.72
N TYR A 67 9.75 8.56 12.72
CA TYR A 67 9.06 8.19 11.48
C TYR A 67 9.05 9.34 10.47
N LYS A 68 8.73 10.56 10.93
CA LYS A 68 8.70 11.75 10.06
C LYS A 68 10.08 12.10 9.55
N THR A 69 11.10 12.07 10.42
CA THR A 69 12.48 12.35 10.02
C THR A 69 12.96 11.39 8.93
N ILE A 70 12.76 10.08 9.11
CA ILE A 70 13.16 9.07 8.13
C ILE A 70 12.41 9.23 6.81
N LEU A 71 11.10 9.50 6.84
CA LEU A 71 10.35 9.76 5.61
C LEU A 71 10.85 11.01 4.88
N ASN A 72 11.14 12.09 5.62
CA ASN A 72 11.67 13.31 5.02
C ASN A 72 13.04 13.04 4.38
N GLU A 73 13.92 12.27 5.02
CA GLU A 73 15.20 11.86 4.43
C GLU A 73 15.01 11.13 3.09
N PHE A 74 14.02 10.24 2.99
CA PHE A 74 13.71 9.56 1.73
C PHE A 74 13.08 10.49 0.69
N GLU A 75 12.28 11.46 1.13
CA GLU A 75 11.72 12.47 0.25
C GLU A 75 12.77 13.44 -0.29
N GLU A 76 13.82 13.72 0.48
CA GLU A 76 14.95 14.57 0.09
C GLU A 76 15.99 13.83 -0.77
N ASP A 77 16.16 12.51 -0.59
CA ASP A 77 17.14 11.72 -1.33
C ASP A 77 16.85 11.71 -2.84
N THR A 78 17.70 12.35 -3.63
CA THR A 78 17.54 12.45 -5.08
C THR A 78 17.62 11.12 -5.82
N ASN A 79 18.14 10.05 -5.20
CA ASN A 79 18.21 8.72 -5.80
C ASN A 79 16.90 7.95 -5.71
N ILE A 80 16.02 8.31 -4.77
CA ILE A 80 14.72 7.68 -4.57
C ILE A 80 13.69 8.38 -5.47
N ILE A 81 13.00 7.60 -6.30
CA ILE A 81 11.96 8.11 -7.21
C ILE A 81 10.55 7.80 -6.72
N ALA A 82 10.40 6.77 -5.87
CA ALA A 82 9.12 6.43 -5.26
C ALA A 82 9.31 5.74 -3.91
N ILE A 83 8.36 5.99 -3.01
CA ILE A 83 8.24 5.37 -1.70
C ILE A 83 6.86 4.71 -1.67
N LEU A 84 6.80 3.38 -1.75
CA LEU A 84 5.55 2.64 -1.72
C LEU A 84 5.16 2.41 -0.25
N SER A 85 3.99 2.90 0.12
CA SER A 85 3.38 2.69 1.44
C SER A 85 1.87 2.45 1.27
N SER A 86 1.24 1.82 2.25
CA SER A 86 -0.20 1.62 2.22
C SER A 86 -0.88 2.12 3.49
N ASN A 87 -2.15 2.48 3.35
CA ASN A 87 -3.01 2.72 4.50
C ASN A 87 -3.43 1.36 5.10
N PRO A 88 -3.63 1.29 6.41
CA PRO A 88 -4.12 0.10 7.09
C PRO A 88 -5.60 -0.11 6.73
N SER A 89 -5.86 -0.58 5.51
CA SER A 89 -7.20 -0.83 5.02
C SER A 89 -7.20 -2.04 4.10
N GLN A 90 -7.88 -3.08 4.58
CA GLN A 90 -8.07 -4.31 3.82
C GLN A 90 -9.09 -4.14 2.69
N ASP A 91 -10.13 -3.34 2.92
CA ASP A 91 -11.06 -2.95 1.86
C ASP A 91 -10.29 -2.26 0.71
N ALA A 92 -9.26 -1.46 1.04
CA ALA A 92 -8.42 -0.86 0.02
C ALA A 92 -7.59 -1.92 -0.76
N TYR A 93 -7.09 -2.96 -0.10
CA TYR A 93 -6.43 -4.07 -0.79
C TYR A 93 -7.35 -4.73 -1.81
N GLU A 94 -8.53 -5.17 -1.34
CA GLU A 94 -9.48 -5.93 -2.16
C GLU A 94 -10.08 -5.11 -3.30
N GLN A 95 -10.33 -3.83 -3.07
CA GLN A 95 -10.96 -2.97 -4.07
C GLN A 95 -9.94 -2.46 -5.11
N TYR A 96 -8.74 -2.08 -4.67
CA TYR A 96 -7.83 -1.28 -5.49
C TYR A 96 -6.64 -2.07 -6.02
N LEU A 97 -5.99 -2.88 -5.17
CA LEU A 97 -4.76 -3.61 -5.53
C LEU A 97 -5.07 -5.01 -6.08
N TYR A 98 -5.84 -5.80 -5.33
CA TYR A 98 -6.06 -7.21 -5.60
C TYR A 98 -6.64 -7.52 -6.98
N PRO A 99 -7.68 -6.84 -7.49
CA PRO A 99 -8.28 -7.19 -8.78
C PRO A 99 -7.28 -7.05 -9.94
N LYS A 100 -6.33 -6.12 -9.80
CA LYS A 100 -5.31 -5.79 -10.80
C LYS A 100 -4.05 -6.65 -10.66
N ALA A 101 -3.67 -6.98 -9.42
CA ALA A 101 -2.40 -7.64 -9.11
C ALA A 101 -2.51 -9.14 -8.76
N LYS A 102 -3.73 -9.69 -8.58
CA LYS A 102 -3.95 -11.09 -8.11
C LYS A 102 -3.19 -12.18 -8.88
N SER A 103 -2.92 -11.98 -10.16
CA SER A 103 -2.20 -12.95 -11.03
C SER A 103 -0.73 -12.60 -11.24
N LYS A 104 -0.19 -11.63 -10.49
CA LYS A 104 1.17 -11.10 -10.63
C LYS A 104 1.97 -11.37 -9.36
N SER A 105 3.29 -11.52 -9.52
CA SER A 105 4.20 -11.63 -8.38
C SER A 105 4.37 -10.27 -7.69
N VAL A 106 4.82 -10.30 -6.44
CA VAL A 106 5.21 -9.08 -5.69
C VAL A 106 6.24 -8.27 -6.47
N GLU A 107 7.26 -8.94 -7.01
CA GLU A 107 8.30 -8.32 -7.82
C GLU A 107 7.71 -7.55 -9.01
N TYR A 108 6.77 -8.17 -9.74
CA TYR A 108 6.12 -7.52 -10.87
C TYR A 108 5.36 -6.26 -10.44
N VAL A 109 4.68 -6.31 -9.30
CA VAL A 109 3.94 -5.17 -8.73
C VAL A 109 4.87 -4.03 -8.35
N ILE A 110 6.04 -4.33 -7.80
CA ILE A 110 7.07 -3.34 -7.44
C ILE A 110 7.68 -2.72 -8.70
N GLN A 111 8.07 -3.53 -9.68
CA GLN A 111 8.65 -3.04 -10.94
C GLN A 111 7.65 -2.18 -11.74
N HIS A 112 6.36 -2.51 -11.68
CA HIS A 112 5.29 -1.79 -12.35
C HIS A 112 4.47 -0.95 -11.36
N TYR A 113 5.12 -0.40 -10.32
CA TYR A 113 4.42 0.30 -9.24
C TYR A 113 3.52 1.44 -9.73
N ASN A 114 3.85 2.11 -10.84
CA ASN A 114 3.02 3.17 -11.42
C ASN A 114 1.61 2.68 -11.84
N THR A 115 1.44 1.39 -12.11
CA THR A 115 0.14 0.77 -12.46
C THR A 115 -0.73 0.49 -11.23
N TYR A 116 -0.10 0.34 -10.06
CA TYR A 116 -0.74 -0.11 -8.83
C TYR A 116 -0.77 0.96 -7.73
N PHE A 117 0.10 1.97 -7.82
CA PHE A 117 0.29 3.01 -6.83
C PHE A 117 0.31 4.41 -7.49
N LYS A 118 -0.45 5.33 -6.91
CA LYS A 118 -0.48 6.75 -7.27
C LYS A 118 0.22 7.59 -6.20
N PRO A 119 0.83 8.72 -6.59
CA PRO A 119 1.36 9.66 -5.60
C PRO A 119 0.21 10.29 -4.80
N ILE A 120 0.45 10.56 -3.51
CA ILE A 120 -0.57 11.18 -2.64
C ILE A 120 -0.91 12.59 -3.15
N LEU A 121 0.10 13.33 -3.59
CA LEU A 121 -0.01 14.63 -4.24
C LEU A 121 0.81 14.62 -5.53
N PRO A 122 0.43 15.40 -6.57
CA PRO A 122 1.24 15.54 -7.77
C PRO A 122 2.67 15.96 -7.43
N GLY A 123 3.66 15.19 -7.89
CA GLY A 123 5.08 15.44 -7.62
C GLY A 123 5.65 14.73 -6.37
N ASN A 124 4.81 14.15 -5.50
CA ASN A 124 5.31 13.45 -4.32
C ASN A 124 5.90 12.08 -4.68
N LYS A 125 7.00 11.73 -3.99
CA LYS A 125 7.60 10.38 -4.06
C LYS A 125 6.78 9.36 -3.29
N LEU A 126 6.07 9.77 -2.23
CA LEU A 126 5.20 8.88 -1.47
C LEU A 126 3.97 8.49 -2.27
N ARG A 127 3.82 7.18 -2.47
CA ARG A 127 2.77 6.59 -3.28
C ARG A 127 1.94 5.61 -2.48
N VAL A 128 0.64 5.72 -2.70
CA VAL A 128 -0.38 4.87 -2.11
C VAL A 128 -1.10 4.08 -3.20
N PRO A 129 -1.61 2.90 -2.87
CA PRO A 129 -2.37 2.04 -3.76
C PRO A 129 -3.55 2.76 -4.45
N LEU A 130 -3.79 2.39 -5.72
CA LEU A 130 -4.64 3.11 -6.67
C LEU A 130 -6.15 2.97 -6.50
#